data_AF-A0A9N9KGA9-F1
#
_entry.id   AF-A0A9N9KGA9-F1
#
_cell.length_a   1.000
_cell.length_b   1.000
_cell.length_c   1.000
_cell.angle_alpha   90.00
_cell.angle_beta   90.00
_cell.angle_gamma   90.00
#
_symmetry.space_group_name_H-M   'P 1'
#
loop_
_entity.id
_entity.type
_entity.pdbx_description
1 polymer ?
#
loop_
_entity_poly.entity_id
_entity_poly.type
_entity_poly.pdbx_seq_one_letter_code
_entity_poly.pdbx_strand_id
1 'polypeptide(L)' 'SRFAYGRGIYSTPDIYIAEQYATEFEFEGNRYVLLFQNRVNPASLKRIPVGNDEYWVSEKGEDVRPYGICIKR' A
#
# COMPACT_ATOMS: atom_id res chain seq x y z
N SER A 1 -2.08 -19.08 -2.69
CA SER A 1 -2.46 -18.11 -1.64
C SER A 1 -2.34 -16.70 -2.22
N ARG A 2 -3.34 -15.81 -2.05
CA ARG A 2 -3.28 -14.39 -2.50
C ARG A 2 -2.43 -13.50 -1.58
N PHE A 3 -1.93 -14.06 -0.48
CA PHE A 3 -1.12 -13.37 0.52
C PHE A 3 0.26 -14.03 0.63
N ALA A 4 1.31 -13.30 0.25
CA ALA A 4 2.69 -13.80 0.24
C ALA A 4 3.28 -13.95 1.65
N TYR A 5 2.90 -13.09 2.58
CA TYR A 5 3.49 -12.96 3.92
C TYR A 5 2.45 -13.04 5.05
N GLY A 6 1.35 -13.75 4.80
CA GLY A 6 0.22 -13.86 5.74
C GLY A 6 -0.92 -12.89 5.45
N ARG A 7 -2.09 -13.15 6.04
CA ARG A 7 -3.31 -12.38 5.77
C ARG A 7 -3.24 -11.02 6.47
N GLY A 8 -3.46 -9.95 5.72
CA GLY A 8 -3.47 -8.59 6.25
C GLY A 8 -3.60 -7.55 5.16
N ILE A 9 -3.51 -6.29 5.55
CA ILE A 9 -3.41 -5.13 4.65
C ILE A 9 -1.94 -4.92 4.35
N TYR A 10 -1.60 -4.91 3.06
CA TYR A 10 -0.24 -4.73 2.58
C TYR A 10 -0.01 -3.27 2.26
N SER A 11 1.14 -2.75 2.67
CA SER A 11 1.61 -1.40 2.35
C SER A 11 3.13 -1.42 2.17
N THR A 12 3.70 -0.30 1.75
CA THR A 12 5.15 -0.13 1.61
C THR A 12 5.47 1.36 1.81
N PRO A 13 6.64 1.71 2.38
CA PRO A 13 7.09 3.09 2.44
C PRO A 13 7.56 3.61 1.07
N ASP A 14 7.79 2.74 0.08
CA ASP A 14 8.24 3.12 -1.27
C ASP A 14 7.04 3.34 -2.21
N ILE A 15 6.92 4.55 -2.73
CA ILE A 15 5.82 4.93 -3.62
C ILE A 15 5.86 4.18 -4.96
N TYR A 16 7.05 3.83 -5.48
CA TYR A 16 7.20 3.14 -6.75
C TYR A 16 6.82 1.66 -6.65
N ILE A 17 7.03 1.06 -5.47
CA ILE A 17 6.52 -0.28 -5.18
C ILE A 17 5.00 -0.23 -5.04
N ALA A 18 4.46 0.74 -4.28
CA ALA A 18 3.02 0.89 -4.10
C ALA A 18 2.29 1.09 -5.45
N GLU A 19 2.88 1.90 -6.35
CA GLU A 19 2.34 2.18 -7.69
C GLU A 19 2.15 0.90 -8.53
N GLN A 20 3.02 -0.10 -8.41
CA GLN A 20 2.90 -1.37 -9.16
C GLN A 20 1.62 -2.15 -8.80
N TYR A 21 1.01 -1.86 -7.65
CA TYR A 21 -0.25 -2.45 -7.20
C TYR A 21 -1.43 -1.48 -7.27
N ALA A 22 -1.21 -0.26 -7.76
CA ALA A 22 -2.24 0.76 -7.86
C ALA A 22 -3.31 0.36 -8.87
N THR A 23 -4.53 0.81 -8.62
CA THR A 23 -5.61 0.69 -9.61
C THR A 23 -5.54 1.87 -10.55
N GLU A 24 -5.41 1.58 -11.84
CA GLU A 24 -5.55 2.56 -12.92
C GLU A 24 -7.02 2.81 -13.25
N PHE A 25 -7.39 4.07 -13.52
CA PHE A 25 -8.71 4.45 -13.99
C PHE A 25 -8.63 5.58 -15.01
N GLU A 26 -9.64 5.66 -15.88
CA GLU A 26 -9.77 6.74 -16.86
C GLU A 26 -10.80 7.77 -16.39
N PHE A 27 -10.44 9.05 -16.49
CA PHE A 27 -11.33 10.17 -16.20
C PHE A 27 -11.05 11.30 -17.21
N GLU A 28 -12.09 11.77 -17.89
CA GLU A 28 -11.98 12.85 -18.91
C GLU A 28 -10.88 12.60 -19.97
N GLY A 29 -10.74 11.36 -20.43
CA GLY A 29 -9.74 10.96 -21.44
C GLY A 29 -8.30 10.87 -20.92
N ASN A 30 -8.09 11.02 -19.62
CA ASN A 30 -6.79 10.88 -18.97
C ASN A 30 -6.77 9.63 -18.10
N ARG A 31 -5.63 8.93 -18.09
CA ARG A 31 -5.39 7.82 -17.17
C ARG A 31 -4.82 8.36 -15.87
N TYR A 32 -5.25 7.78 -14.77
CA TYR A 32 -4.79 8.12 -13.43
C TYR A 32 -4.54 6.85 -12.63
N VAL A 33 -3.61 6.96 -11.69
CA VAL A 33 -3.37 5.99 -10.62
C VAL A 33 -3.67 6.65 -9.29
N LEU A 34 -4.33 5.90 -8.40
CA LEU A 34 -4.65 6.32 -7.05
C LEU A 34 -3.90 5.48 -6.03
N LEU A 35 -3.29 6.15 -5.04
CA LEU A 35 -2.60 5.54 -3.91
C LEU A 35 -3.11 6.12 -2.60
N PHE A 36 -3.30 5.26 -1.58
CA PHE A 36 -3.63 5.70 -0.24
C PHE A 36 -2.37 5.95 0.58
N GLN A 37 -2.32 7.11 1.23
CA GLN A 37 -1.35 7.38 2.29
C GLN A 37 -1.97 6.97 3.62
N ASN A 38 -1.34 6.00 4.28
CA ASN A 38 -1.86 5.38 5.50
C ASN A 38 -0.93 5.63 6.69
N ARG A 39 -1.50 5.93 7.85
CA ARG A 39 -0.82 5.77 9.14
C ARG A 39 -0.97 4.31 9.54
N VAL A 40 0.12 3.70 9.95
CA VAL A 40 0.16 2.32 10.45
C VAL A 40 0.52 2.30 11.94
N ASN A 41 0.00 1.33 12.68
CA ASN A 41 0.39 1.11 14.07
C ASN A 41 1.77 0.42 14.11
N PRO A 42 2.86 1.09 14.55
CA PRO A 42 4.20 0.51 14.52
C PRO A 42 4.38 -0.66 15.50
N ALA A 43 3.54 -0.77 16.54
CA ALA A 43 3.69 -1.81 17.57
C ALA A 43 3.29 -3.21 17.06
N SER A 44 2.37 -3.29 16.09
CA SER A 44 1.87 -4.53 15.49
C SER A 44 2.28 -4.72 14.03
N LEU A 45 3.00 -3.76 13.45
CA LEU A 45 3.41 -3.77 12.05
C LEU A 45 4.46 -4.86 11.77
N LYS A 46 4.17 -5.76 10.82
CA LYS A 46 5.15 -6.73 10.33
C LYS A 46 5.91 -6.14 9.15
N ARG A 47 7.22 -5.99 9.30
CA ARG A 47 8.12 -5.54 8.22
C ARG A 47 8.74 -6.76 7.53
N ILE A 48 8.63 -6.79 6.21
CA ILE A 48 9.05 -7.89 5.35
C ILE A 48 10.06 -7.35 4.33
N PRO A 49 11.37 -7.54 4.56
CA PRO A 49 12.39 -7.20 3.58
C PRO A 49 12.41 -8.24 2.44
N VAL A 50 12.47 -7.79 1.19
CA VAL A 50 12.49 -8.64 -0.01
C VAL A 50 13.55 -8.10 -0.97
N GLY A 51 14.77 -8.64 -0.89
CA GLY A 51 15.90 -8.04 -1.61
C GLY A 51 16.16 -6.61 -1.11
N ASN A 52 16.03 -5.63 -2.00
CA ASN A 52 16.16 -4.20 -1.67
C ASN A 52 14.82 -3.53 -1.33
N ASP A 53 13.72 -4.26 -1.41
CA ASP A 53 12.36 -3.75 -1.20
C ASP A 53 11.90 -3.96 0.24
N GLU A 54 11.02 -3.07 0.72
CA GLU A 54 10.37 -3.19 2.04
C GLU A 54 8.85 -3.24 1.88
N TYR A 55 8.25 -4.33 2.35
CA TYR A 55 6.80 -4.51 2.42
C TYR A 55 6.36 -4.56 3.88
N TRP A 56 5.18 -4.02 4.17
CA TRP A 56 4.59 -4.03 5.50
C TRP A 56 3.24 -4.74 5.47
N VAL A 57 2.94 -5.48 6.53
CA VAL A 57 1.65 -6.14 6.73
C VAL A 57 1.06 -5.71 8.06
N SER A 58 -0.13 -5.11 7.99
CA SER A 58 -0.99 -4.85 9.15
C SER A 58 -2.09 -5.90 9.19
N GLU A 59 -2.09 -6.76 10.22
CA GLU A 59 -3.02 -7.90 10.28
C GLU A 59 -4.45 -7.49 10.63
N LYS A 60 -4.60 -6.37 11.37
CA LYS A 60 -5.88 -5.84 11.81
C LYS A 60 -6.22 -4.56 11.06
N GLY A 61 -7.49 -4.40 10.70
CA GLY A 61 -7.96 -3.20 10.01
C GLY A 61 -7.80 -1.92 10.85
N GLU A 62 -7.93 -2.02 12.17
CA GLU A 62 -7.78 -0.88 13.10
C GLU A 62 -6.36 -0.29 13.15
N ASP A 63 -5.37 -1.09 12.74
CA ASP A 63 -3.96 -0.70 12.69
C ASP A 63 -3.61 0.13 11.45
N VAL A 64 -4.54 0.30 10.50
CA VAL A 64 -4.35 1.08 9.28
C VAL A 64 -5.38 2.20 9.21
N ARG A 65 -4.93 3.44 9.07
CA ARG A 65 -5.81 4.60 8.92
C ARG A 65 -5.38 5.47 7.74
N PRO A 66 -6.18 5.55 6.66
CA PRO A 66 -5.89 6.48 5.58
C PRO A 66 -5.94 7.92 6.09
N TYR A 67 -5.03 8.76 5.62
CA TYR A 67 -5.00 10.19 5.91
C TYR A 67 -4.82 11.06 4.67
N GLY A 68 -4.49 10.47 3.53
CA GLY A 68 -4.28 11.18 2.28
C GLY A 68 -4.46 10.27 1.07
N ILE A 69 -4.67 10.91 -0.07
CA ILE A 69 -4.75 10.25 -1.37
C ILE A 69 -3.72 10.92 -2.27
N CYS A 70 -2.86 10.11 -2.89
CA CYS A 70 -2.00 10.54 -3.98
C CYS A 70 -2.65 10.18 -5.31
N ILE A 71 -2.78 11.15 -6.21
CA ILE A 71 -3.24 10.95 -7.58
C ILE A 71 -2.08 11.29 -8.50
N LYS A 72 -1.74 10.36 -9.38
CA LYS A 72 -0.77 10.57 -10.47
C LYS A 72 -1.49 10.38 -11.79
N ARG A 73 -1.16 11.23 -12.77
CA ARG A 73 -1.61 11.13 -14.15
C ARG A 73 -0.55 10.44 -14.99
#